data_AF-A0A2E2N9W1-F1
#
_entry.id   AF-A0A2E2N9W1-F1
#
_cell.length_a   1.000
_cell.length_b   1.000
_cell.length_c   1.000
_cell.angle_alpha   90.00
_cell.angle_beta   90.00
_cell.angle_gamma   90.00
#
_symmetry.space_group_name_H-M   'P 1'
#
loop_
_entity.id
_entity.type
_entity.pdbx_description
1 polymer ?
#
loop_
_entity_poly.entity_id
_entity_poly.type
_entity_poly.pdbx_seq_one_letter_code
_entity_poly.pdbx_strand_id
1 'polypeptide(L)'
;MTESSEMSSAQPELVPTPKRPGWPKVVGILSIVFGGLTLVCGGFGLAVSFVMPNFMSSMMGGQFQDVPPPPMTPPVTPLIIGTALVGLLMNVVLVVAGVATLRRKPKGRTLHLVYAVVQAIVTVPSAWAQHNAQQTQMANMEAWVEQYGDTDEGRPIAQSMAQQKQVQQATAMIGPIIGVALGLAWPVFCIVWFGMIKRDAEAMGGGLPEEEGLY
;
A
#
# COMPACT_ATOMS: atom_id res chain seq x y z
N MET A 1 -47.16 28.58 61.54
CA MET A 1 -46.29 27.39 61.38
C MET A 1 -46.60 26.84 59.99
N THR A 2 -46.25 27.53 58.90
CA THR A 2 -44.98 27.47 58.15
C THR A 2 -44.59 26.08 57.68
N GLU A 3 -45.52 25.38 57.02
CA GLU A 3 -45.21 24.37 55.99
C GLU A 3 -45.20 25.07 54.64
N SER A 4 -44.13 25.81 54.35
CA SER A 4 -43.92 26.43 53.05
C SER A 4 -42.68 25.82 52.41
N SER A 5 -42.92 24.99 51.40
CA SER A 5 -42.17 25.01 50.16
C SER A 5 -40.69 24.62 50.24
N GLU A 6 -40.42 23.36 50.56
CA GLU A 6 -39.22 22.66 50.06
C GLU A 6 -39.62 21.73 48.91
N MET A 7 -40.21 22.29 47.84
CA MET A 7 -40.09 21.65 46.53
C MET A 7 -38.66 21.88 46.05
N SER A 8 -37.76 21.11 46.64
CA SER A 8 -36.42 20.86 46.13
C SER A 8 -36.56 20.44 44.67
N SER A 9 -36.23 21.37 43.77
CA SER A 9 -36.17 21.14 42.35
C SER A 9 -35.06 20.12 42.10
N ALA A 10 -35.42 18.83 42.15
CA ALA A 10 -34.59 17.76 41.63
C ALA A 10 -34.45 18.02 40.13
N GLN A 11 -33.41 18.77 39.76
CA GLN A 11 -32.91 18.82 38.40
C GLN A 11 -32.72 17.35 37.99
N PRO A 12 -33.40 16.87 36.94
CA PRO A 12 -33.23 15.49 36.49
C PRO A 12 -31.73 15.28 36.25
N GLU A 13 -31.15 14.38 37.02
CA GLU A 13 -29.74 14.01 36.91
C GLU A 13 -29.50 13.58 35.46
N LEU A 14 -28.85 14.45 34.69
CA LEU A 14 -28.51 14.21 33.29
C LEU A 14 -27.57 13.01 33.27
N VAL A 15 -28.13 11.82 33.04
CA VAL A 15 -27.36 10.59 32.84
C VAL A 15 -26.38 10.86 31.70
N PRO A 16 -25.06 10.84 31.93
CA PRO A 16 -24.09 11.14 30.89
C PRO A 16 -24.27 10.14 29.75
N THR A 17 -24.64 10.64 28.58
CA THR A 17 -24.75 9.81 27.39
C THR A 17 -23.36 9.24 27.06
N PRO A 18 -23.24 7.92 26.81
CA PRO A 18 -21.94 7.33 26.52
C PRO A 18 -21.37 7.94 25.24
N LYS A 19 -20.22 8.61 25.34
CA LYS A 19 -19.54 9.21 24.19
C LYS A 19 -19.18 8.14 23.17
N ARG A 20 -19.58 8.34 21.91
CA ARG A 20 -19.24 7.43 20.81
C ARG A 20 -17.72 7.31 20.66
N PRO A 21 -17.18 6.09 20.43
CA PRO A 21 -15.76 5.92 20.23
C PRO A 21 -15.29 6.64 18.95
N GLY A 22 -14.19 7.38 19.04
CA GLY A 22 -13.60 8.14 17.92
C GLY A 22 -12.72 7.31 16.98
N TRP A 23 -12.29 6.12 17.39
CA TRP A 23 -11.35 5.29 16.63
C TRP A 23 -11.84 4.91 15.20
N PRO A 24 -13.14 4.66 14.92
CA PRO A 24 -13.58 4.32 13.56
C PRO A 24 -13.30 5.45 12.57
N LYS A 25 -13.35 6.71 13.03
CA LYS A 25 -13.01 7.88 12.22
C LYS A 25 -11.53 7.84 11.81
N VAL A 26 -10.64 7.63 12.78
CA VAL A 26 -9.18 7.59 12.55
C VAL A 26 -8.82 6.42 11.63
N VAL A 27 -9.24 5.21 11.97
CA VAL A 27 -8.92 4.01 11.19
C VAL A 27 -9.51 4.08 9.78
N GLY A 28 -10.75 4.56 9.64
CA GLY A 28 -11.39 4.72 8.34
C GLY A 28 -10.64 5.70 7.43
N ILE A 29 -10.19 6.84 7.95
CA ILE A 29 -9.38 7.81 7.20
C ILE A 29 -8.04 7.20 6.78
N LEU A 30 -7.32 6.56 7.71
CA LEU A 30 -6.02 5.94 7.42
C LEU A 30 -6.12 4.88 6.31
N SER A 31 -7.15 4.03 6.34
CA SER A 31 -7.39 3.04 5.28
C SER A 31 -7.65 3.68 3.92
N ILE A 32 -8.39 4.80 3.88
CA ILE A 32 -8.64 5.52 2.62
C ILE A 32 -7.35 6.15 2.09
N VAL A 33 -6.55 6.76 2.97
CA VAL A 33 -5.27 7.38 2.58
C VAL A 33 -4.29 6.33 2.08
N PHE A 34 -4.08 5.23 2.81
CA PHE A 34 -3.16 4.17 2.40
C PHE A 34 -3.65 3.43 1.16
N GLY A 35 -4.94 3.10 1.09
CA GLY A 35 -5.52 2.47 -0.08
C GLY A 35 -5.43 3.37 -1.32
N GLY A 36 -5.77 4.66 -1.19
CA GLY A 36 -5.71 5.63 -2.28
C GLY A 36 -4.29 5.90 -2.77
N LEU A 37 -3.35 6.15 -1.85
CA LEU A 37 -1.94 6.40 -2.18
C LEU A 37 -1.34 5.19 -2.90
N THR A 38 -1.55 3.98 -2.37
CA THR A 38 -1.01 2.75 -2.98
C THR A 38 -1.68 2.44 -4.31
N LEU A 39 -2.97 2.75 -4.48
CA LEU A 39 -3.67 2.57 -5.74
C LEU A 39 -3.13 3.51 -6.82
N VAL A 40 -2.90 4.79 -6.50
CA VAL A 40 -2.32 5.76 -7.44
C VAL A 40 -0.88 5.40 -7.77
N CYS A 41 -0.03 5.18 -6.76
CA CYS A 41 1.39 4.87 -6.98
C CYS A 41 1.57 3.51 -7.68
N GLY A 42 0.88 2.48 -7.23
CA GLY A 42 0.97 1.14 -7.80
C GLY A 42 0.33 1.06 -9.19
N GLY A 43 -0.82 1.71 -9.39
CA GLY A 43 -1.51 1.75 -10.67
C GLY A 43 -0.72 2.50 -11.73
N PHE A 44 -0.15 3.65 -11.35
CA PHE A 44 0.73 4.41 -12.23
C PHE A 44 2.00 3.63 -12.57
N GLY A 45 2.67 3.03 -11.58
CA GLY A 45 3.88 2.23 -11.82
C GLY A 45 3.62 1.04 -12.75
N LEU A 46 2.48 0.35 -12.58
CA LEU A 46 2.06 -0.72 -13.48
C LEU A 46 1.81 -0.20 -14.90
N ALA A 47 1.09 0.91 -15.05
CA ALA A 47 0.81 1.50 -16.36
C ALA A 47 2.11 1.92 -17.09
N VAL A 48 3.03 2.58 -16.37
CA VAL A 48 4.34 2.98 -16.92
C VAL A 48 5.13 1.75 -17.37
N SER A 49 5.06 0.63 -16.65
CA SER A 49 5.78 -0.60 -17.03
C SER A 49 5.38 -1.13 -18.42
N PHE A 50 4.15 -0.87 -18.88
CA PHE A 50 3.69 -1.27 -20.22
C PHE A 50 3.96 -0.21 -21.30
N VAL A 51 4.00 1.08 -20.93
CA VAL A 51 4.19 2.18 -21.89
C VAL A 51 5.67 2.50 -22.10
N MET A 52 6.49 2.39 -21.05
CA MET A 52 7.89 2.82 -21.04
C MET A 52 8.75 2.12 -22.09
N PRO A 53 8.65 0.79 -22.34
CA PRO A 53 9.48 0.14 -23.36
C PRO A 53 9.27 0.73 -24.77
N ASN A 54 8.01 1.00 -25.12
CA ASN A 54 7.65 1.58 -26.42
C ASN A 54 8.09 3.05 -26.51
N PHE A 55 7.95 3.81 -25.42
CA PHE A 55 8.40 5.19 -25.34
C PHE A 55 9.93 5.32 -25.40
N MET A 56 10.68 4.45 -24.72
CA MET A 56 12.15 4.46 -24.79
C MET A 56 12.63 4.04 -26.17
N SER A 57 11.97 3.06 -26.80
CA SER A 57 12.31 2.62 -28.16
C SER A 57 12.12 3.74 -29.19
N SER A 58 11.08 4.57 -29.06
CA SER A 58 10.86 5.71 -29.95
C SER A 58 11.82 6.88 -29.71
N MET A 59 12.34 7.03 -28.48
CA MET A 59 13.30 8.08 -28.13
C MET A 59 14.75 7.70 -28.48
N MET A 60 15.11 6.42 -28.34
CA MET A 60 16.48 5.89 -28.51
C MET A 60 16.77 5.36 -29.92
N GLY A 61 15.74 5.11 -30.74
CA GLY A 61 15.85 4.43 -32.04
C GLY A 61 16.70 5.12 -33.12
N GLY A 62 17.39 6.22 -32.80
CA GLY A 62 18.32 6.92 -33.70
C GLY A 62 19.71 7.22 -33.11
N GLN A 63 20.01 6.87 -31.86
CA GLN A 63 21.28 7.25 -31.21
C GLN A 63 22.33 6.14 -31.09
N PHE A 64 21.95 4.87 -31.16
CA PHE A 64 22.86 3.72 -31.02
C PHE A 64 22.40 2.64 -32.00
N GLN A 65 23.00 2.59 -33.19
CA GLN A 65 22.59 1.64 -34.24
C GLN A 65 23.40 0.34 -34.20
N ASP A 66 24.63 0.37 -33.69
CA ASP A 66 25.56 -0.75 -33.76
C ASP A 66 25.63 -1.55 -32.44
N VAL A 67 25.02 -1.05 -31.36
CA VAL A 67 24.96 -1.72 -30.06
C VAL A 67 23.51 -1.94 -29.62
N PRO A 68 23.09 -3.18 -29.27
CA PRO A 68 21.74 -3.42 -28.79
C PRO A 68 21.49 -2.67 -27.47
N PRO A 69 20.28 -2.15 -27.24
CA PRO A 69 19.97 -1.44 -26.01
C PRO A 69 20.11 -2.38 -24.80
N PRO A 70 20.64 -1.88 -23.68
CA PRO A 70 20.80 -2.71 -22.50
C PRO A 70 19.47 -3.05 -21.83
N PRO A 71 19.42 -4.18 -21.09
CA PRO A 71 18.22 -4.59 -20.35
C PRO A 71 17.99 -3.70 -19.10
N MET A 72 17.44 -2.51 -19.34
CA MET A 72 17.23 -1.44 -18.34
C MET A 72 16.04 -1.69 -17.40
N THR A 73 15.17 -2.64 -17.72
CA THR A 73 14.00 -2.98 -16.92
C THR A 73 14.03 -4.43 -16.49
N PRO A 74 13.61 -4.76 -15.24
CA PRO A 74 13.41 -6.13 -14.84
C PRO A 74 12.42 -6.83 -15.79
N PRO A 75 12.60 -8.13 -16.08
CA PRO A 75 11.65 -8.88 -16.88
C PRO A 75 10.28 -8.93 -16.19
N VAL A 76 9.24 -8.53 -16.92
CA VAL A 76 7.87 -8.61 -16.42
C VAL A 76 7.41 -10.06 -16.51
N THR A 77 7.27 -10.72 -15.36
CA THR A 77 6.77 -12.10 -15.29
C THR A 77 5.26 -12.13 -15.03
N PRO A 78 4.56 -13.20 -15.46
CA PRO A 78 3.13 -13.37 -15.13
C PRO A 78 2.83 -13.29 -13.64
N LEU A 79 3.77 -13.72 -12.79
CA LEU A 79 3.66 -13.63 -11.32
C LEU A 79 3.67 -12.17 -10.85
N ILE A 80 4.56 -11.33 -11.39
CA ILE A 80 4.62 -9.89 -11.04
C ILE A 80 3.33 -9.19 -11.46
N ILE A 81 2.83 -9.45 -12.68
CA ILE A 81 1.56 -8.87 -13.15
C ILE A 81 0.40 -9.35 -12.27
N GLY A 82 0.31 -10.66 -12.00
CA GLY A 82 -0.76 -11.23 -11.19
C GLY A 82 -0.80 -10.65 -9.77
N THR A 83 0.36 -10.54 -9.12
CA THR A 83 0.46 -9.95 -7.78
C THR A 83 0.16 -8.45 -7.77
N ALA A 84 0.55 -7.70 -8.82
CA ALA A 84 0.20 -6.29 -8.96
C ALA A 84 -1.32 -6.08 -9.12
N LEU A 85 -1.99 -6.89 -9.94
CA LEU A 85 -3.44 -6.82 -10.12
C LEU A 85 -4.20 -7.18 -8.84
N VAL A 86 -3.77 -8.22 -8.12
CA VAL A 86 -4.34 -8.56 -6.81
C VAL A 86 -4.12 -7.41 -5.82
N GLY A 87 -2.92 -6.82 -5.79
CA GLY A 87 -2.64 -5.66 -4.93
C GLY A 87 -3.54 -4.46 -5.24
N LEU A 88 -3.75 -4.14 -6.51
CA LEU A 88 -4.68 -3.07 -6.93
C LEU A 88 -6.11 -3.34 -6.46
N LEU A 89 -6.60 -4.57 -6.64
CA LEU A 89 -7.92 -4.96 -6.17
C LEU A 89 -8.01 -4.85 -4.64
N MET A 90 -6.98 -5.29 -3.91
CA MET A 90 -6.93 -5.20 -2.46
C MET A 90 -6.89 -3.75 -1.96
N ASN A 91 -6.25 -2.82 -2.69
CA ASN A 91 -6.32 -1.40 -2.38
C ASN A 91 -7.73 -0.83 -2.53
N VAL A 92 -8.50 -1.25 -3.55
CA VAL A 92 -9.93 -0.88 -3.66
C VAL A 92 -10.71 -1.43 -2.47
N VAL A 93 -10.49 -2.70 -2.10
CA VAL A 93 -11.12 -3.31 -0.92
C VAL A 93 -10.79 -2.51 0.34
N LEU A 94 -9.54 -2.06 0.53
CA LEU A 94 -9.12 -1.26 1.67
C LEU A 94 -9.85 0.09 1.73
N VAL A 95 -10.01 0.78 0.60
CA VAL A 95 -10.76 2.04 0.52
C VAL A 95 -12.23 1.80 0.89
N VAL A 96 -12.87 0.78 0.33
CA VAL A 96 -14.26 0.42 0.64
C VAL A 96 -14.41 0.03 2.11
N ALA A 97 -13.42 -0.69 2.68
CA ALA A 97 -13.37 -1.02 4.09
C ALA A 97 -13.29 0.25 4.95
N GLY A 98 -12.44 1.21 4.58
CA GLY A 98 -12.32 2.50 5.23
C GLY A 98 -13.64 3.28 5.24
N VAL A 99 -14.31 3.39 4.09
CA VAL A 99 -15.64 4.04 3.97
C VAL A 99 -16.69 3.33 4.82
N ALA A 100 -16.72 1.98 4.81
CA ALA A 100 -17.65 1.21 5.64
C ALA A 100 -17.40 1.43 7.13
N THR A 101 -16.13 1.54 7.56
CA THR A 101 -15.74 1.84 8.95
C THR A 101 -16.12 3.27 9.34
N LEU A 102 -15.95 4.26 8.46
CA LEU A 102 -16.44 5.64 8.71
C LEU A 102 -17.96 5.68 8.91
N ARG A 103 -18.68 4.87 8.14
CA ARG A 103 -20.14 4.68 8.26
C ARG A 103 -20.54 3.76 9.41
N ARG A 104 -19.59 3.34 10.26
CA ARG A 104 -19.81 2.45 11.41
C ARG A 104 -20.52 1.14 11.05
N LYS A 105 -20.38 0.65 9.81
CA LYS A 105 -21.01 -0.59 9.35
C LYS A 105 -20.18 -1.79 9.77
N PRO A 106 -20.81 -2.89 10.26
CA PRO A 106 -20.08 -4.09 10.67
C PRO A 106 -19.30 -4.75 9.53
N LYS A 107 -19.75 -4.57 8.28
CA LYS A 107 -19.03 -5.02 7.08
C LYS A 107 -17.61 -4.44 6.94
N GLY A 108 -17.36 -3.26 7.53
CA GLY A 108 -16.03 -2.64 7.51
C GLY A 108 -14.97 -3.55 8.16
N ARG A 109 -15.33 -4.25 9.25
CA ARG A 109 -14.46 -5.22 9.92
C ARG A 109 -14.06 -6.36 9.00
N THR A 110 -15.05 -7.03 8.39
CA THR A 110 -14.81 -8.16 7.50
C THR A 110 -13.93 -7.78 6.32
N LEU A 111 -14.16 -6.61 5.72
CA LEU A 111 -13.36 -6.15 4.58
C LEU A 111 -11.90 -5.85 4.96
N HIS A 112 -11.63 -5.26 6.12
CA HIS A 112 -10.25 -5.06 6.59
C HIS A 112 -9.52 -6.40 6.82
N LEU A 113 -10.23 -7.41 7.36
CA LEU A 113 -9.64 -8.73 7.58
C LEU A 113 -9.38 -9.48 6.27
N VAL A 114 -10.31 -9.42 5.31
CA VAL A 114 -10.09 -10.00 3.97
C VAL A 114 -8.88 -9.35 3.31
N TYR A 115 -8.82 -8.01 3.30
CA TYR A 115 -7.66 -7.28 2.81
C TYR A 115 -6.36 -7.77 3.48
N ALA A 116 -6.34 -7.81 4.81
CA ALA A 116 -5.13 -8.10 5.55
C ALA A 116 -4.61 -9.52 5.33
N VAL A 117 -5.49 -10.52 5.29
CA VAL A 117 -5.12 -11.92 5.05
C VAL A 117 -4.57 -12.08 3.63
N VAL A 118 -5.28 -11.57 2.63
CA VAL A 118 -4.84 -11.67 1.23
C VAL A 118 -3.51 -10.92 1.03
N GLN A 119 -3.40 -9.71 1.58
CA GLN A 119 -2.18 -8.92 1.45
C GLN A 119 -1.00 -9.59 2.15
N ALA A 120 -1.18 -10.19 3.33
CA ALA A 120 -0.12 -10.92 4.02
C ALA A 120 0.41 -12.10 3.19
N ILE A 121 -0.50 -12.87 2.58
CA ILE A 121 -0.14 -14.02 1.71
C ILE A 121 0.61 -13.56 0.46
N VAL A 122 0.22 -12.43 -0.13
CA VAL A 122 0.79 -11.96 -1.40
C VAL A 122 2.11 -11.19 -1.23
N THR A 123 2.28 -10.48 -0.11
CA THR A 123 3.42 -9.55 0.08
C THR A 123 4.77 -10.26 0.07
N VAL A 124 4.89 -11.39 0.77
CA VAL A 124 6.17 -12.11 0.88
C VAL A 124 6.60 -12.74 -0.46
N PRO A 125 5.76 -13.52 -1.17
CA PRO A 125 6.12 -14.05 -2.48
C PRO A 125 6.41 -12.97 -3.52
N SER A 126 5.66 -11.85 -3.48
CA SER A 126 5.88 -10.72 -4.39
C SER A 126 7.23 -10.06 -4.15
N ALA A 127 7.59 -9.78 -2.89
CA ALA A 127 8.89 -9.22 -2.54
C ALA A 127 10.05 -10.13 -2.97
N TRP A 128 9.90 -11.45 -2.78
CA TRP A 128 10.89 -12.43 -3.22
C TRP A 128 11.02 -12.47 -4.75
N ALA A 129 9.90 -12.48 -5.48
CA ALA A 129 9.91 -12.48 -6.94
C ALA A 129 10.54 -11.19 -7.51
N GLN A 130 10.25 -10.04 -6.93
CA GLN A 130 10.86 -8.76 -7.29
C GLN A 130 12.37 -8.75 -7.03
N HIS A 131 12.80 -9.29 -5.88
CA HIS A 131 14.21 -9.41 -5.56
C HIS A 131 14.95 -10.27 -6.60
N ASN A 132 14.40 -11.44 -6.95
CA ASN A 132 15.00 -12.30 -7.97
C ASN A 132 15.02 -11.66 -9.35
N ALA A 133 13.94 -10.98 -9.75
CA ALA A 133 13.88 -10.27 -11.02
C ALA A 133 14.94 -9.15 -11.09
N GLN A 134 15.17 -8.44 -9.97
CA GLN A 134 16.22 -7.44 -9.85
C GLN A 134 17.61 -8.08 -9.96
N GLN A 135 17.86 -9.23 -9.33
CA GLN A 135 19.15 -9.93 -9.45
C GLN A 135 19.43 -10.39 -10.89
N THR A 136 18.42 -10.97 -11.57
CA THR A 136 18.55 -11.37 -12.97
C THR A 136 18.82 -10.17 -13.87
N GLN A 137 18.18 -9.02 -13.60
CA GLN A 137 18.47 -7.79 -14.33
C GLN A 137 19.94 -7.38 -14.19
N MET A 138 20.48 -7.43 -12.97
CA MET A 138 21.88 -7.10 -12.72
C MET A 138 22.84 -8.02 -13.49
N ALA A 139 22.57 -9.33 -13.49
CA ALA A 139 23.38 -10.29 -14.24
C ALA A 139 23.33 -10.04 -15.77
N ASN A 140 22.14 -9.73 -16.31
CA ASN A 140 21.99 -9.41 -17.72
C ASN A 140 22.68 -8.09 -18.10
N MET A 141 22.71 -7.10 -17.19
CA MET A 141 23.44 -5.86 -17.39
C MET A 141 24.95 -6.08 -17.37
N GLU A 142 25.47 -6.91 -16.46
CA GLU A 142 26.89 -7.27 -16.42
C GLU A 142 27.34 -7.96 -17.70
N ALA A 143 26.56 -8.94 -18.18
CA ALA A 143 26.83 -9.62 -19.45
C ALA A 143 26.81 -8.66 -20.65
N TRP A 144 25.92 -7.66 -20.64
CA TRP A 144 25.89 -6.62 -21.67
C TRP A 144 27.16 -5.75 -21.64
N VAL A 145 27.61 -5.35 -20.45
CA VAL A 145 28.84 -4.55 -20.30
C VAL A 145 30.07 -5.33 -20.74
N GLU A 146 30.15 -6.63 -20.45
CA GLU A 146 31.24 -7.48 -20.92
C GLU A 146 31.28 -7.58 -22.46
N GLN A 147 30.13 -7.62 -23.11
CA GLN A 147 30.03 -7.76 -24.57
C GLN A 147 30.25 -6.44 -25.32
N TYR A 148 29.74 -5.33 -24.79
CA TYR A 148 29.65 -4.06 -25.53
C TYR A 148 30.37 -2.89 -24.84
N GLY A 149 30.84 -3.03 -23.61
CA GLY A 149 31.36 -1.93 -22.79
C GLY A 149 32.64 -1.28 -23.32
N ASP A 150 33.42 -1.98 -24.14
CA ASP A 150 34.65 -1.44 -24.72
C ASP A 150 34.43 -0.72 -26.07
N THR A 151 33.26 -0.92 -26.69
CA THR A 151 32.89 -0.24 -27.94
C THR A 151 32.71 1.27 -27.72
N ASP A 152 32.94 2.07 -28.77
CA ASP A 152 32.83 3.53 -28.65
C ASP A 152 31.40 3.99 -28.30
N GLU A 153 30.38 3.27 -28.80
CA GLU A 153 28.97 3.50 -28.44
C GLU A 153 28.59 2.93 -27.06
N GLY A 154 29.15 1.80 -26.65
CA GLY A 154 28.80 1.11 -25.41
C GLY A 154 29.50 1.64 -24.16
N ARG A 155 30.70 2.25 -24.30
CA ARG A 155 31.48 2.82 -23.19
C ARG A 155 30.73 3.86 -22.35
N PRO A 156 30.04 4.89 -22.91
CA PRO A 156 29.29 5.84 -22.09
C PRO A 156 28.13 5.18 -21.35
N ILE A 157 27.48 4.19 -21.96
CA ILE A 157 26.38 3.43 -21.35
C ILE A 157 26.91 2.58 -20.19
N ALA A 158 28.01 1.86 -20.39
CA ALA A 158 28.66 1.05 -19.35
C ALA A 158 29.11 1.89 -18.13
N GLN A 159 29.64 3.10 -18.37
CA GLN A 159 30.01 4.04 -17.30
C GLN A 159 28.78 4.46 -16.47
N SER A 160 27.65 4.77 -17.13
CA SER A 160 26.41 5.10 -16.42
C SER A 160 25.85 3.92 -15.60
N MET A 161 26.00 2.70 -16.10
CA MET A 161 25.61 1.49 -15.37
C MET A 161 26.48 1.21 -14.16
N ALA A 162 27.79 1.48 -14.23
CA ALA A 162 28.68 1.32 -13.10
C ALA A 162 28.23 2.20 -11.91
N GLN A 163 27.79 3.44 -12.20
CA GLN A 163 27.20 4.32 -11.19
C GLN A 163 25.87 3.78 -10.66
N GLN A 164 25.00 3.28 -11.54
CA GLN A 164 23.71 2.70 -11.14
C GLN A 164 23.88 1.46 -10.25
N LYS A 165 24.85 0.59 -10.57
CA LYS A 165 25.17 -0.62 -9.83
C LYS A 165 25.45 -0.35 -8.35
N GLN A 166 26.17 0.73 -8.03
CA GLN A 166 26.49 1.08 -6.66
C GLN A 166 25.24 1.42 -5.83
N VAL A 167 24.30 2.20 -6.39
CA VAL A 167 23.03 2.53 -5.74
C VAL A 167 22.11 1.30 -5.67
N GLN A 168 22.09 0.51 -6.73
CA GLN A 168 21.21 -0.66 -6.86
C GLN A 168 21.64 -1.80 -5.93
N GLN A 169 22.94 -1.98 -5.66
CA GLN A 169 23.44 -2.93 -4.67
C GLN A 169 23.09 -2.54 -3.23
N ALA A 170 23.26 -1.26 -2.87
CA ALA A 170 22.89 -0.76 -1.55
C ALA A 170 21.39 -0.92 -1.28
N THR A 171 20.55 -0.63 -2.28
CA THR A 171 19.09 -0.78 -2.17
C THR A 171 18.63 -2.23 -2.25
N ALA A 172 19.34 -3.12 -2.95
CA ALA A 172 18.96 -4.53 -3.08
C ALA A 172 18.99 -5.30 -1.75
N MET A 173 19.87 -4.92 -0.80
CA MET A 173 19.98 -5.60 0.50
C MET A 173 18.92 -5.12 1.49
N ILE A 174 18.70 -3.81 1.58
CA ILE A 174 17.85 -3.20 2.60
C ILE A 174 16.40 -3.04 2.10
N GLY A 175 16.24 -2.79 0.80
CA GLY A 175 14.96 -2.49 0.16
C GLY A 175 13.89 -3.55 0.38
N PRO A 176 14.15 -4.85 0.15
CA PRO A 176 13.16 -5.90 0.37
C PRO A 176 12.71 -6.01 1.83
N ILE A 177 13.63 -5.85 2.79
CA ILE A 177 13.32 -5.94 4.22
C ILE A 177 12.39 -4.79 4.64
N ILE A 178 12.74 -3.55 4.26
CA ILE A 178 11.91 -2.39 4.52
C ILE A 178 10.57 -2.50 3.79
N GLY A 179 10.58 -2.95 2.53
CA GLY A 179 9.39 -3.13 1.71
C GLY A 179 8.41 -4.12 2.31
N VAL A 180 8.90 -5.27 2.80
CA VAL A 180 8.07 -6.26 3.49
C VAL A 180 7.57 -5.73 4.83
N ALA A 181 8.41 -5.07 5.62
CA ALA A 181 8.02 -4.52 6.91
C ALA A 181 6.90 -3.47 6.76
N LEU A 182 7.05 -2.53 5.82
CA LEU A 182 6.03 -1.51 5.53
C LEU A 182 4.79 -2.12 4.89
N GLY A 183 4.97 -3.07 3.96
CA GLY A 183 3.87 -3.76 3.29
C GLY A 183 3.00 -4.60 4.23
N LEU A 184 3.59 -5.13 5.32
CA LEU A 184 2.89 -5.92 6.33
C LEU A 184 2.42 -5.10 7.53
N ALA A 185 2.96 -3.89 7.77
CA ALA A 185 2.60 -3.09 8.93
C ALA A 185 1.08 -2.86 9.04
N TRP A 186 0.43 -2.43 7.96
CA TRP A 186 -1.01 -2.17 7.96
C TRP A 186 -1.86 -3.46 7.99
N PRO A 187 -1.57 -4.51 7.20
CA PRO A 187 -2.23 -5.81 7.36
C PRO A 187 -2.13 -6.40 8.77
N VAL A 188 -0.95 -6.37 9.40
CA VAL A 188 -0.76 -6.87 10.77
C VAL A 188 -1.60 -6.06 11.75
N PHE A 189 -1.60 -4.73 11.64
CA PHE A 189 -2.48 -3.88 12.43
C PHE A 189 -3.95 -4.28 12.26
N CYS A 190 -4.43 -4.50 11.04
CA CYS A 190 -5.81 -4.89 10.76
C CYS A 190 -6.16 -6.26 11.39
N ILE A 191 -5.26 -7.25 11.28
CA ILE A 191 -5.47 -8.57 11.88
C ILE A 191 -5.57 -8.47 13.40
N VAL A 192 -4.64 -7.76 14.05
CA VAL A 192 -4.64 -7.61 15.51
C VAL A 192 -5.87 -6.80 15.96
N TRP A 193 -6.13 -5.66 15.33
CA TRP A 193 -7.18 -4.74 15.74
C TRP A 193 -8.59 -5.30 15.50
N PHE A 194 -8.88 -5.77 14.29
CA PHE A 194 -10.21 -6.27 13.93
C PHE A 194 -10.40 -7.76 14.20
N GLY A 195 -9.32 -8.54 14.30
CA GLY A 195 -9.37 -9.96 14.59
C GLY A 195 -9.42 -10.25 16.09
N MET A 196 -8.66 -9.49 16.90
CA MET A 196 -8.48 -9.79 18.33
C MET A 196 -9.15 -8.76 19.25
N ILE A 197 -9.03 -7.46 18.96
CA ILE A 197 -9.46 -6.39 19.88
C ILE A 197 -10.92 -5.99 19.68
N LYS A 198 -11.35 -5.75 18.43
CA LYS A 198 -12.69 -5.23 18.09
C LYS A 198 -13.52 -6.29 17.37
N ARG A 199 -13.88 -7.35 18.11
CA ARG A 199 -14.61 -8.51 17.57
C ARG A 199 -16.10 -8.26 17.38
N ASP A 200 -16.70 -7.44 18.25
CA ASP A 200 -18.15 -7.25 18.32
C ASP A 200 -18.65 -6.13 17.41
N ALA A 201 -19.80 -6.35 16.78
CA ALA A 201 -20.46 -5.34 15.93
C ALA A 201 -20.85 -4.08 16.72
N GLU A 202 -21.18 -4.24 18.00
CA GLU A 202 -21.51 -3.16 18.93
C GLU A 202 -20.33 -2.20 19.11
N ALA A 203 -19.10 -2.71 19.05
CA ALA A 203 -17.88 -1.91 19.17
C ALA A 203 -17.67 -0.94 18.00
N MET A 204 -18.40 -1.10 16.88
CA MET A 204 -18.43 -0.16 15.75
C MET A 204 -19.32 1.06 16.02
N GLY A 205 -20.10 1.06 17.10
CA GLY A 205 -20.96 2.18 17.51
C GLY A 205 -22.39 2.10 16.95
N GLY A 206 -22.88 0.90 16.62
CA GLY A 206 -24.22 0.67 16.08
C GLY A 206 -25.39 0.81 17.07
N GLY A 207 -25.13 1.14 18.34
CA GLY A 207 -26.15 1.16 19.40
C GLY A 207 -26.29 2.48 20.17
N LEU A 208 -25.54 3.53 19.83
CA LEU A 208 -25.63 4.82 20.53
C LEU A 208 -26.39 5.82 19.65
N PRO A 209 -27.31 6.66 20.19
CA PRO A 209 -28.00 7.70 19.41
C PRO A 209 -26.99 8.67 18.75
N GLU A 210 -27.34 9.22 17.58
CA GLU A 210 -26.56 10.30 16.98
C GLU A 210 -26.63 11.51 17.92
N GLU A 211 -25.48 12.05 18.34
CA GLU A 211 -25.47 13.38 18.93
C GLU A 211 -25.93 14.34 17.83
N GLU A 212 -27.23 14.64 17.84
CA GLU A 212 -27.80 15.71 17.04
C GLU A 212 -27.18 17.03 17.52
N GLY A 213 -26.36 17.63 16.67
CA GLY A 213 -25.96 19.03 16.77
C GLY A 213 -24.89 19.33 17.81
N LEU A 214 -23.66 19.50 17.33
CA LEU A 214 -22.66 20.49 17.81
C LEU A 214 -21.47 20.41 16.84
N TYR A 215 -21.68 20.92 15.63
CA TYR A 215 -20.63 21.36 14.72
C TYR A 215 -20.94 22.78 14.29
#